data_AF-A0A168NWT4-F1
#
_entry.id   AF-A0A168NWT4-F1
#
_cell.length_a   1.000
_cell.length_b   1.000
_cell.length_c   1.000
_cell.angle_alpha   90.00
_cell.angle_beta   90.00
_cell.angle_gamma   90.00
#
_symmetry.space_group_name_H-M   'P 1'
#
loop_
_entity.id
_entity.type
_entity.pdbx_description
1 polymer ?
#
loop_
_entity_poly.entity_id
_entity_poly.type
_entity_poly.pdbx_seq_one_letter_code
_entity_poly.pdbx_strand_id
1 'polypeptide(L)'
;MHSLTLNTQHDIALVCFFQMYLVLDLSLGSRYYRHRITWVTGWLHHSLYIVLLTWFLKCRIPSFFVAASVLEIPTVILAIGAIRPTWRSDRLFAMSFFSLRLVLHTWMIRRLKHYHPIRSLWGIALAILPLHLYWFYGIVHLHAKKYNRQSKHAQLRNMALKLDGAEAVLSPDQELFMLVK
;
A
#
# COMPACT_ATOMS: atom_id res chain seq x y z
N MET A 1 -18.07 24.27 2.90
CA MET A 1 -17.15 24.20 1.74
C MET A 1 -16.46 25.52 1.40
N HIS A 2 -16.67 26.60 2.17
CA HIS A 2 -15.97 27.90 1.99
C HIS A 2 -14.49 27.87 2.43
N SER A 3 -14.06 26.80 3.12
CA SER A 3 -12.69 26.63 3.64
C SER A 3 -11.72 26.00 2.63
N LEU A 4 -12.19 25.36 1.55
CA LEU A 4 -11.33 24.74 0.53
C LEU A 4 -10.75 25.75 -0.48
N THR A 5 -11.21 27.00 -0.44
CA THR A 5 -10.77 28.11 -1.30
C THR A 5 -9.98 29.16 -0.54
N LEU A 6 -9.93 29.08 0.80
CA LEU A 6 -9.15 29.97 1.64
C LEU A 6 -7.74 29.40 1.78
N ASN A 7 -6.86 29.79 0.87
CA ASN A 7 -5.46 29.45 0.98
C ASN A 7 -4.87 30.15 2.20
N THR A 8 -4.56 29.39 3.23
CA THR A 8 -3.80 29.90 4.36
C THR A 8 -2.31 29.82 4.05
N GLN A 9 -1.50 30.69 4.66
CA GLN A 9 -0.04 30.62 4.51
C GLN A 9 0.51 29.26 5.00
N HIS A 10 -0.18 28.63 5.96
CA HIS A 10 0.13 27.30 6.45
C HIS A 10 -0.03 26.22 5.38
N ASP A 11 -1.06 26.28 4.55
CA ASP A 11 -1.27 25.30 3.46
C ASP A 11 -0.13 25.34 2.45
N ILE A 12 0.33 26.55 2.09
CA ILE A 12 1.46 26.74 1.17
C ILE A 12 2.74 26.20 1.81
N ALA A 13 2.98 26.50 3.09
CA ALA A 13 4.17 26.00 3.79
C ALA A 13 4.21 24.47 3.86
N LEU A 14 3.07 23.82 4.13
CA LEU A 14 2.95 22.36 4.16
C LEU A 14 3.22 21.72 2.79
N VAL A 15 2.68 22.31 1.72
CA VAL A 15 2.91 21.87 0.34
C VAL A 15 4.40 21.97 -0.01
N CYS A 16 5.05 23.11 0.29
CA CYS A 16 6.49 23.29 0.06
C CYS A 16 7.35 22.33 0.88
N PHE A 17 7.01 22.14 2.16
CA PHE A 17 7.70 21.19 3.04
C PHE A 17 7.63 19.77 2.47
N PHE A 18 6.43 19.32 2.10
CA PHE A 18 6.24 17.99 1.53
C PHE A 18 6.95 17.83 0.18
N GLN A 19 6.91 18.86 -0.66
CA GLN A 19 7.64 18.86 -1.93
C GLN A 19 9.15 18.72 -1.72
N MET A 20 9.73 19.44 -0.77
CA MET A 20 11.15 19.32 -0.43
C MET A 20 11.49 17.95 0.17
N TYR A 21 10.60 17.40 0.99
CA TYR A 21 10.74 16.03 1.51
C TYR A 21 10.83 15.01 0.37
N LEU A 22 9.97 15.09 -0.64
CA LEU A 22 10.01 14.17 -1.79
C LEU A 22 11.30 14.30 -2.61
N VAL A 23 11.79 15.54 -2.80
CA VAL A 23 13.06 15.78 -3.49
C VAL A 23 14.24 15.17 -2.72
N LEU A 24 14.26 15.34 -1.40
CA LEU A 24 15.29 14.75 -0.53
C LEU A 24 15.19 13.22 -0.49
N ASP A 25 13.98 12.66 -0.41
CA ASP A 25 13.76 11.21 -0.42
C ASP A 25 14.26 10.59 -1.73
N LEU A 26 13.97 11.22 -2.87
CA LEU A 26 14.47 10.77 -4.18
C LEU A 26 16.00 10.95 -4.30
N SER A 27 16.55 12.04 -3.79
CA SER A 27 17.99 12.33 -3.85
C SER A 27 18.78 11.34 -2.99
N LEU A 28 18.41 11.16 -1.72
CA LEU A 28 19.04 10.20 -0.81
C LEU A 28 18.77 8.76 -1.25
N GLY A 29 17.55 8.50 -1.70
CA GLY A 29 17.13 7.23 -2.24
C GLY A 29 17.94 6.79 -3.46
N SER A 30 18.19 7.70 -4.39
CA SER A 30 19.00 7.43 -5.59
C SER A 30 20.48 7.14 -5.25
N ARG A 31 20.99 7.76 -4.18
CA ARG A 31 22.39 7.63 -3.76
C ARG A 31 22.65 6.41 -2.86
N TYR A 32 21.77 6.13 -1.91
CA TYR A 32 22.01 5.14 -0.84
C TYR A 32 21.16 3.87 -0.96
N TYR A 33 19.97 3.93 -1.58
CA TYR A 33 18.98 2.83 -1.55
C TYR A 33 18.42 2.48 -2.93
N ARG A 34 19.25 2.61 -3.98
CA ARG A 34 18.86 2.41 -5.38
C ARG A 34 18.16 1.06 -5.64
N HIS A 35 18.51 0.00 -4.90
CA HIS A 35 17.89 -1.32 -5.00
C HIS A 35 16.50 -1.42 -4.34
N ARG A 36 16.18 -0.59 -3.33
CA ARG A 36 14.86 -0.64 -2.66
C ARG A 36 13.81 0.24 -3.35
N ILE A 37 14.23 1.22 -4.15
CA ILE A 37 13.32 2.10 -4.87
C ILE A 37 12.85 1.42 -6.14
N THR A 38 11.62 0.91 -6.13
CA THR A 38 11.01 0.42 -7.36
C THR A 38 10.70 1.59 -8.30
N TRP A 39 10.81 1.36 -9.60
CA TRP A 39 10.54 2.37 -10.62
C TRP A 39 9.12 2.96 -10.53
N VAL A 40 8.12 2.12 -10.24
CA VAL A 40 6.70 2.52 -10.27
C VAL A 40 6.26 3.15 -8.96
N THR A 41 6.65 2.58 -7.80
CA THR A 41 6.21 3.11 -6.50
C THR A 41 7.13 4.19 -5.94
N GLY A 42 8.37 4.23 -6.41
CA GLY A 42 9.37 5.23 -6.03
C GLY A 42 9.42 6.36 -7.06
N TRP A 43 10.14 6.15 -8.15
CA TRP A 43 10.42 7.20 -9.13
C TRP A 43 9.17 7.83 -9.73
N LEU A 44 8.29 7.02 -10.35
CA LEU A 44 7.11 7.55 -11.03
C LEU A 44 6.16 8.25 -10.05
N HIS A 45 5.96 7.68 -8.86
CA HIS A 45 5.11 8.26 -7.83
C HIS A 45 5.65 9.60 -7.32
N HIS A 46 6.92 9.66 -6.91
CA HIS A 46 7.52 10.87 -6.35
C HIS A 46 7.64 11.98 -7.41
N SER A 47 8.03 11.64 -8.64
CA SER A 47 8.07 12.60 -9.75
C SER A 47 6.68 13.15 -10.08
N LEU A 48 5.65 12.30 -10.12
CA LEU A 48 4.27 12.74 -10.35
C LEU A 48 3.80 13.70 -9.25
N TYR A 49 4.10 13.40 -7.98
CA TYR A 49 3.77 14.30 -6.88
C TYR A 49 4.46 15.66 -7.01
N ILE A 50 5.76 15.71 -7.30
CA ILE A 50 6.50 16.98 -7.44
C ILE A 50 5.87 17.84 -8.55
N VAL A 51 5.52 17.25 -9.68
CA VAL A 51 4.87 17.95 -10.80
C VAL A 51 3.48 18.45 -10.40
N LEU A 52 2.66 17.61 -9.74
CA LEU A 52 1.32 17.97 -9.31
C LEU A 52 1.31 19.05 -8.22
N LEU A 53 2.21 18.96 -7.24
CA LEU A 53 2.40 19.97 -6.18
C LEU A 53 2.76 21.32 -6.77
N THR A 54 3.71 21.34 -7.70
CA THR A 54 4.10 22.57 -8.42
C THR A 54 2.92 23.16 -9.21
N TRP A 55 2.12 22.31 -9.84
CA TRP A 55 0.90 22.72 -10.52
C TRP A 55 -0.16 23.29 -9.55
N PHE A 56 -0.38 22.66 -8.39
CA PHE A 56 -1.32 23.13 -7.37
C PHE A 56 -0.92 24.49 -6.80
N LEU A 57 0.37 24.73 -6.59
CA LEU A 57 0.89 26.05 -6.20
C LEU A 57 0.63 27.10 -7.29
N LYS A 58 0.88 26.75 -8.57
CA LYS A 58 0.61 27.65 -9.70
C LYS A 58 -0.88 27.99 -9.84
N CYS A 59 -1.76 27.02 -9.61
CA CYS A 59 -3.21 27.21 -9.65
C CYS A 59 -3.79 27.83 -8.36
N ARG A 60 -2.96 28.17 -7.36
CA ARG A 60 -3.37 28.73 -6.06
C ARG A 60 -4.46 27.89 -5.39
N ILE A 61 -4.27 26.56 -5.33
CA ILE A 61 -5.16 25.62 -4.62
C ILE A 61 -4.41 24.66 -3.67
N PRO A 62 -3.45 25.14 -2.84
CA PRO A 62 -2.74 24.31 -1.88
C PRO A 62 -3.65 23.61 -0.86
N SER A 63 -4.77 24.21 -0.45
CA SER A 63 -5.69 23.60 0.52
C SER A 63 -6.33 22.30 0.01
N PHE A 64 -6.48 22.14 -1.31
CA PHE A 64 -6.91 20.89 -1.93
C PHE A 64 -5.87 19.77 -1.72
N PHE A 65 -4.58 20.10 -1.85
CA PHE A 65 -3.51 19.15 -1.58
C PHE A 65 -3.51 18.71 -0.12
N VAL A 66 -3.66 19.65 0.82
CA VAL A 66 -3.70 19.33 2.26
C VAL A 66 -4.88 18.38 2.56
N ALA A 67 -6.06 18.64 1.99
CA ALA A 67 -7.20 17.72 2.13
C ALA A 67 -6.95 16.35 1.48
N ALA A 68 -6.32 16.33 0.29
CA ALA A 68 -5.97 15.11 -0.42
C ALA A 68 -4.82 14.33 0.23
N SER A 69 -4.01 14.95 1.10
CA SER A 69 -2.90 14.30 1.80
C SER A 69 -3.36 13.16 2.72
N VAL A 70 -4.62 13.20 3.18
CA VAL A 70 -5.27 12.12 3.95
C VAL A 70 -5.29 10.80 3.15
N LEU A 71 -5.25 10.86 1.82
CA LEU A 71 -5.17 9.69 0.94
C LEU A 71 -3.83 8.94 1.05
N GLU A 72 -2.82 9.54 1.69
CA GLU A 72 -1.50 8.96 1.96
C GLU A 72 -1.41 8.25 3.33
N ILE A 73 -2.48 8.23 4.14
CA ILE A 73 -2.49 7.42 5.37
C ILE A 73 -2.16 5.92 5.12
N PRO A 74 -2.62 5.25 4.03
CA PRO A 74 -2.25 3.87 3.77
C PRO A 74 -0.74 3.69 3.54
N THR A 75 -0.09 4.65 2.88
CA THR A 75 1.37 4.61 2.66
C THR A 75 2.14 4.90 3.94
N VAL A 76 1.63 5.75 4.83
CA VAL A 76 2.19 5.93 6.19
C VAL A 76 2.12 4.64 6.99
N ILE A 77 0.98 3.94 6.97
CA ILE A 77 0.82 2.63 7.63
C ILE A 77 1.82 1.61 7.06
N LEU A 78 2.01 1.60 5.75
CA LEU A 78 2.98 0.72 5.09
C LEU A 78 4.42 1.05 5.50
N ALA A 79 4.78 2.34 5.57
CA ALA A 79 6.10 2.79 5.98
C ALA A 79 6.41 2.40 7.44
N ILE A 80 5.45 2.57 8.35
CA ILE A 80 5.58 2.13 9.75
C ILE A 80 5.80 0.61 9.81
N GLY A 81 5.04 -0.16 9.03
CA GLY A 81 5.22 -1.61 8.92
C GLY A 81 6.56 -2.04 8.32
N ALA A 82 7.23 -1.17 7.55
CA ALA A 82 8.57 -1.41 7.02
C ALA A 82 9.67 -1.14 8.06
N ILE A 83 9.46 -0.19 8.98
CA ILE A 83 10.40 0.12 10.07
C ILE A 83 10.39 -1.01 11.12
N ARG A 84 9.20 -1.45 11.54
CA ARG A 84 9.02 -2.50 12.55
C ARG A 84 8.12 -3.60 12.00
N PRO A 85 8.67 -4.77 11.59
CA PRO A 85 7.87 -5.85 11.01
C PRO A 85 6.85 -6.44 11.99
N THR A 86 7.05 -6.26 13.31
CA THR A 86 6.09 -6.69 14.34
C THR A 86 4.82 -5.86 14.37
N TRP A 87 4.85 -4.61 13.87
CA TRP A 87 3.70 -3.71 13.80
C TRP A 87 3.00 -3.77 12.45
N ARG A 88 3.51 -4.60 11.54
CA ARG A 88 2.98 -4.74 10.19
C ARG A 88 1.69 -5.55 10.22
N SER A 89 0.56 -4.87 9.97
CA SER A 89 -0.73 -5.51 9.72
C SER A 89 -1.12 -5.36 8.26
N ASP A 90 -0.95 -6.44 7.47
CA ASP A 90 -1.31 -6.47 6.05
C ASP A 90 -2.80 -6.14 5.83
N ARG A 91 -3.66 -6.50 6.80
CA ARG A 91 -5.11 -6.22 6.77
C ARG A 91 -5.43 -4.75 6.97
N LEU A 92 -4.80 -4.08 7.93
CA LEU A 92 -5.00 -2.64 8.15
C LEU A 92 -4.58 -1.86 6.92
N PHE A 93 -3.42 -2.18 6.35
CA PHE A 93 -2.95 -1.56 5.11
C PHE A 93 -3.96 -1.73 3.97
N ALA A 94 -4.46 -2.95 3.72
CA ALA A 94 -5.42 -3.21 2.65
C ALA A 94 -6.76 -2.47 2.86
N MET A 95 -7.30 -2.47 4.08
CA MET A 95 -8.54 -1.75 4.40
C MET A 95 -8.38 -0.24 4.26
N SER A 96 -7.30 0.33 4.78
CA SER A 96 -7.02 1.76 4.66
C SER A 96 -6.84 2.16 3.19
N PHE A 97 -6.12 1.35 2.40
CA PHE A 97 -5.93 1.60 0.97
C PHE A 97 -7.28 1.63 0.24
N PHE A 98 -8.16 0.66 0.49
CA PHE A 98 -9.49 0.61 -0.12
C PHE A 98 -10.34 1.84 0.26
N SER A 99 -10.50 2.10 1.56
CA SER A 99 -11.37 3.18 2.03
C SER A 99 -10.89 4.56 1.57
N LEU A 100 -9.60 4.82 1.59
CA LEU A 100 -9.06 6.12 1.23
C LEU A 100 -8.86 6.24 -0.28
N ARG A 101 -8.08 5.34 -0.89
CA ARG A 101 -7.68 5.51 -2.31
C ARG A 101 -8.72 5.05 -3.33
N LEU A 102 -9.70 4.25 -2.94
CA LEU A 102 -10.82 3.91 -3.84
C LEU A 102 -12.09 4.67 -3.44
N VAL A 103 -12.57 4.54 -2.20
CA VAL A 103 -13.87 5.14 -1.83
C VAL A 103 -13.77 6.66 -1.73
N LEU A 104 -12.87 7.20 -0.91
CA LEU A 104 -12.73 8.65 -0.75
C LEU A 104 -12.25 9.33 -2.04
N HIS A 105 -11.30 8.73 -2.77
CA HIS A 105 -10.83 9.26 -4.05
C HIS A 105 -11.93 9.32 -5.12
N THR A 106 -12.74 8.27 -5.28
CA THR A 106 -13.86 8.28 -6.25
C THR A 106 -14.96 9.25 -5.85
N TRP A 107 -15.24 9.40 -4.55
CA TRP A 107 -16.14 10.44 -4.06
C TRP A 107 -15.60 11.84 -4.38
N MET A 108 -14.30 12.09 -4.14
CA MET A 108 -13.63 13.34 -4.46
C MET A 108 -13.68 13.66 -5.96
N ILE A 109 -13.46 12.68 -6.85
CA ILE A 109 -13.61 12.83 -8.30
C ILE A 109 -15.02 13.33 -8.67
N ARG A 110 -16.08 12.73 -8.09
CA ARG A 110 -17.46 13.15 -8.35
C ARG A 110 -17.71 14.59 -7.90
N ARG A 111 -17.17 14.98 -6.75
CA ARG A 111 -17.29 16.36 -6.24
C ARG A 111 -16.52 17.35 -7.12
N LEU A 112 -15.32 16.99 -7.58
CA LEU A 112 -14.53 17.83 -8.49
C LEU A 112 -15.25 18.08 -9.81
N LYS A 113 -15.93 17.07 -10.37
CA LYS A 113 -16.69 17.20 -11.62
C LYS A 113 -17.81 18.24 -11.52
N HIS A 114 -18.50 18.30 -10.39
CA HIS A 114 -19.69 19.14 -10.22
C HIS A 114 -19.43 20.52 -9.63
N TYR A 115 -18.43 20.65 -8.75
CA TYR A 115 -18.30 21.84 -7.89
C TYR A 115 -17.02 22.65 -8.12
N HIS A 116 -16.03 22.13 -8.86
CA HIS A 116 -14.75 22.82 -9.01
C HIS A 116 -14.62 23.50 -10.39
N PRO A 117 -14.20 24.78 -10.45
CA PRO A 117 -14.10 25.52 -11.71
C PRO A 117 -12.97 25.01 -12.63
N ILE A 118 -11.94 24.37 -12.06
CA ILE A 118 -10.79 23.87 -12.81
C ILE A 118 -11.09 22.46 -13.36
N ARG A 119 -11.56 22.41 -14.60
CA ARG A 119 -11.97 21.16 -15.29
C ARG A 119 -10.83 20.14 -15.45
N SER A 120 -9.58 20.59 -15.50
CA SER A 120 -8.40 19.73 -15.64
C SER A 120 -8.11 18.88 -14.39
N LEU A 121 -8.52 19.33 -13.20
CA LEU A 121 -8.31 18.58 -11.95
C LEU A 121 -9.07 17.25 -11.94
N TRP A 122 -10.28 17.25 -12.48
CA TRP A 122 -11.07 16.03 -12.60
C TRP A 122 -10.37 15.02 -13.54
N GLY A 123 -9.82 15.49 -14.66
CA GLY A 123 -9.09 14.63 -15.60
C GLY A 123 -7.85 13.99 -14.98
N ILE A 124 -7.07 14.76 -14.22
CA ILE A 124 -5.90 14.26 -13.49
C ILE A 124 -6.32 13.22 -12.43
N ALA A 125 -7.34 13.53 -11.62
CA ALA A 125 -7.81 12.62 -10.58
C ALA A 125 -8.34 11.29 -11.17
N LEU A 126 -9.01 11.36 -12.33
CA LEU A 126 -9.47 10.20 -13.07
C LEU A 126 -8.30 9.37 -13.64
N ALA A 127 -7.26 10.02 -14.16
CA ALA A 127 -6.08 9.34 -14.69
C ALA A 127 -5.27 8.59 -13.61
N ILE A 128 -5.32 9.06 -12.36
CA ILE A 128 -4.63 8.42 -11.22
C ILE A 128 -5.42 7.20 -10.69
N LEU A 129 -6.74 7.17 -10.86
CA LEU A 129 -7.59 6.06 -10.39
C LEU A 129 -7.16 4.66 -10.90
N PRO A 130 -6.88 4.44 -12.21
CA PRO A 130 -6.42 3.13 -12.68
C PRO A 130 -5.09 2.69 -12.06
N LEU A 131 -4.21 3.62 -11.70
CA LEU A 131 -2.98 3.31 -10.97
C LEU A 131 -3.31 2.75 -9.57
N HIS A 132 -4.26 3.35 -8.86
CA HIS A 132 -4.72 2.83 -7.58
C HIS A 132 -5.41 1.47 -7.69
N LEU A 133 -6.20 1.25 -8.75
CA LEU A 133 -6.81 -0.06 -9.02
C LEU A 133 -5.76 -1.13 -9.29
N TYR A 134 -4.72 -0.83 -10.07
CA TYR A 134 -3.61 -1.74 -10.32
C TYR A 134 -2.88 -2.15 -9.04
N TRP A 135 -2.59 -1.18 -8.15
CA TRP A 135 -1.96 -1.47 -6.87
C TRP A 135 -2.88 -2.27 -5.93
N PHE A 136 -4.18 -1.95 -5.90
CA PHE A 136 -5.14 -2.72 -5.12
C PHE A 136 -5.23 -4.17 -5.60
N TYR A 137 -5.25 -4.39 -6.91
CA TYR A 137 -5.19 -5.73 -7.51
C TYR A 137 -3.93 -6.48 -7.05
N GLY A 138 -2.77 -5.82 -7.06
CA GLY A 138 -1.52 -6.39 -6.54
C GLY A 138 -1.63 -6.81 -5.07
N ILE A 139 -2.23 -5.97 -4.21
CA ILE A 139 -2.45 -6.26 -2.80
C ILE A 139 -3.35 -7.50 -2.64
N VAL A 140 -4.48 -7.55 -3.34
CA VAL A 140 -5.42 -8.69 -3.29
C VAL A 140 -4.76 -9.97 -3.76
N HIS A 141 -4.01 -9.91 -4.88
CA HIS A 141 -3.28 -11.06 -5.41
C HIS A 141 -2.24 -11.61 -4.42
N LEU A 142 -1.49 -10.72 -3.74
CA LEU A 142 -0.55 -11.10 -2.69
C LEU A 142 -1.25 -11.80 -1.51
N HIS A 143 -2.40 -11.28 -1.08
CA HIS A 143 -3.18 -11.88 -0.01
C HIS A 143 -3.73 -13.26 -0.41
N ALA A 144 -4.28 -13.39 -1.61
CA ALA A 144 -4.77 -14.66 -2.15
C ALA A 144 -3.65 -15.70 -2.23
N LYS A 145 -2.46 -15.33 -2.73
CA LYS A 145 -1.31 -16.23 -2.79
C LYS A 145 -0.84 -16.68 -1.41
N LYS A 146 -0.85 -15.79 -0.41
CA LYS A 146 -0.49 -16.11 0.98
C LYS A 146 -1.47 -17.11 1.58
N TYR A 147 -2.77 -16.89 1.36
CA TYR A 147 -3.82 -17.80 1.81
C TYR A 147 -3.68 -19.21 1.20
N ASN A 148 -3.46 -19.30 -0.12
CA ASN A 148 -3.27 -20.58 -0.79
C ASN A 148 -2.02 -21.34 -0.30
N ARG A 149 -0.91 -20.63 -0.04
CA ARG A 149 0.30 -21.23 0.55
C ARG A 149 0.04 -21.77 1.95
N GLN A 150 -0.68 -21.03 2.79
CA GLN A 150 -1.03 -21.48 4.13
C GLN A 150 -1.89 -22.75 4.11
N SER A 151 -2.90 -22.81 3.22
CA SER A 151 -3.71 -24.01 3.03
C SER A 151 -2.87 -25.21 2.59
N LYS A 152 -1.95 -25.03 1.62
CA LYS A 152 -1.07 -26.10 1.15
C LYS A 152 -0.12 -26.60 2.25
N HIS A 153 0.47 -25.70 3.03
CA HIS A 153 1.33 -26.09 4.15
C HIS A 153 0.56 -26.84 5.26
N ALA A 154 -0.68 -26.42 5.56
CA ALA A 154 -1.54 -27.14 6.50
C ALA A 154 -1.87 -28.56 6.02
N GLN A 155 -2.18 -28.72 4.72
CA GLN A 155 -2.41 -30.03 4.12
C GLN A 155 -1.17 -30.93 4.16
N LEU A 156 0.00 -30.42 3.79
CA LEU A 156 1.26 -31.16 3.85
C LEU A 156 1.63 -31.56 5.29
N ARG A 157 1.45 -30.66 6.27
CA ARG A 157 1.66 -30.97 7.68
C ARG A 157 0.74 -32.09 8.16
N ASN A 158 -0.54 -32.04 7.79
CA ASN A 158 -1.50 -33.09 8.16
C ASN A 158 -1.17 -34.45 7.50
N MET A 159 -0.64 -34.44 6.26
CA MET A 159 -0.18 -35.66 5.58
C MET A 159 1.06 -36.25 6.26
N ALA A 160 2.04 -35.42 6.61
CA ALA A 160 3.23 -35.87 7.33
C ALA A 160 2.89 -36.49 8.70
N LEU A 161 2.01 -35.85 9.48
CA LEU A 161 1.55 -36.40 10.76
C LEU A 161 0.83 -37.75 10.64
N LYS A 162 0.09 -37.97 9.53
CA LYS A 162 -0.55 -39.28 9.27
C LYS A 162 0.46 -40.37 8.94
N LEU A 163 1.52 -40.05 8.21
CA LEU A 163 2.57 -41.00 7.86
C LEU A 163 3.39 -41.39 9.10
N ASP A 164 3.79 -40.40 9.91
CA ASP A 164 4.54 -40.61 11.16
C ASP A 164 3.72 -41.43 12.16
N GLY A 165 2.41 -41.15 12.27
CA GLY A 165 1.49 -41.97 13.07
C GLY A 165 1.29 -43.38 12.53
N ALA A 166 1.35 -43.59 11.21
CA ALA A 166 1.26 -44.92 10.60
C ALA A 166 2.55 -45.75 10.80
N GLU A 167 3.72 -45.12 10.72
CA GLU A 167 5.01 -45.76 11.04
C GLU A 167 5.08 -46.13 12.54
N ALA A 168 4.58 -45.27 13.43
CA ALA A 168 4.52 -45.56 14.86
C ALA A 168 3.57 -46.73 15.22
N VAL A 169 2.50 -46.96 14.43
CA VAL A 169 1.58 -48.10 14.61
C VAL A 169 2.14 -49.41 14.01
N LEU A 170 3.06 -49.35 13.05
CA LEU A 170 3.80 -50.53 12.57
C LEU A 170 4.99 -50.93 13.48
N SER A 171 5.36 -50.10 14.44
CA SER A 171 6.51 -50.27 15.35
C SER A 171 6.26 -50.98 16.71
N PRO A 172 5.05 -51.38 17.14
CA PRO A 172 4.90 -52.27 18.29
C PRO A 172 4.56 -53.69 17.80
N ASP A 173 5.33 -54.69 18.20
CA ASP A 173 5.04 -56.14 18.13
C ASP A 173 5.67 -57.01 17.01
N GLN A 174 6.78 -56.62 16.38
CA GLN A 174 7.55 -57.56 15.53
C GLN A 174 8.94 -57.98 16.04
N GLU A 175 9.51 -57.34 17.06
CA GLU A 175 10.81 -57.77 17.60
C GLU A 175 10.74 -58.86 18.68
N LEU A 176 9.56 -59.15 19.26
CA LEU A 176 9.44 -60.15 20.34
C LEU A 176 9.28 -61.60 19.87
N PHE A 177 9.09 -61.85 18.56
CA PHE A 177 8.84 -63.21 18.03
C PHE A 177 10.04 -63.86 17.31
N MET A 178 11.19 -63.18 17.21
CA MET A 178 12.42 -63.73 16.61
C MET A 178 13.49 -64.18 17.62
N LEU A 179 13.23 -64.07 18.93
CA LEU A 179 14.12 -64.54 20.00
C LEU A 179 13.60 -65.79 20.74
N VAL A 180 12.71 -66.57 20.12
CA VAL A 180 12.35 -67.92 20.57
C VAL A 180 12.30 -68.84 19.36
N LYS A 181 13.45 -69.37 18.95
CA LYS A 181 13.60 -70.69 18.32
C LYS A 181 15.06 -71.09 18.26
#